data_AF-A0A5C1HYF1-F1
#
_entry.id   AF-A0A5C1HYF1-F1
#
_cell.length_a   1.000
_cell.length_b   1.000
_cell.length_c   1.000
_cell.angle_alpha   90.00
_cell.angle_beta   90.00
_cell.angle_gamma   90.00
#
_symmetry.space_group_name_H-M   'P 1'
#
loop_
_entity.id
_entity.type
_entity.pdbx_description
1 polymer ?
#
loop_
_entity_poly.entity_id
_entity_poly.type
_entity_poly.pdbx_seq_one_letter_code
_entity_poly.pdbx_strand_id
1 'polypeptide(L)'
;MATVSLGSPAGKWIMVSAILASAMAFIDGTALNVVLPALQQSLNAKGADLFWILNAYLLMLASLILIGGSLGDKLGRKKIFMIGIFIFITGSALCGFSPGVFYLIVFRVIQGIGGALMIPGSLSLISSSIDAKERGKAIGTWSAITTVVTMGGPVLGGALADAGLWRYIFFINVPIGIVALLILWRKVAESKDDQTDQSLDLPGAISIALGLALLTFGFLRMPAVGFNNWQVYGALSIGLLLLLGFIYIEGTSKHPMMPLTLFNNKTFSGINLLTFFLYAGLGGGMLFMSLNMVQVQGYSQLQSGLTFLPFTVLMISIARYAGVIADKKGPRLLLIIGPALAGTGLLMLSFIKQTAGPSDYWTSFFPGVLVFGFGMSLTVAPLTATVMGSVSDHFSGTASGINNAMTRISNVFANAIFGALAVLFFSGAMQGEMKKLSLNDKDKKAVMEQSANLGNAKVPANIDGANKKAVETAYHNGFISAYGNIMRICAGLGFLGALMSVIFIRNSVVKKE
;
A
#
# COMPACT_ATOMS: atom_id res chain seq x y z
N MET A 1 12.33 16.90 27.89
CA MET A 1 11.18 17.83 27.77
C MET A 1 10.03 17.27 28.59
N ALA A 2 9.20 18.11 29.22
CA ALA A 2 8.06 17.62 30.00
C ALA A 2 7.01 17.00 29.05
N THR A 3 6.75 15.72 29.22
CA THR A 3 5.63 15.04 28.56
C THR A 3 4.32 15.58 29.14
N VAL A 4 3.24 15.50 28.35
CA VAL A 4 1.91 15.94 28.76
C VAL A 4 0.99 14.73 28.92
N SER A 5 0.08 14.81 29.90
CA SER A 5 -0.97 13.81 30.03
C SER A 5 -1.90 13.82 28.82
N LEU A 6 -2.36 12.64 28.42
CA LEU A 6 -3.32 12.43 27.33
C LEU A 6 -4.63 13.18 27.55
N GLY A 7 -5.07 13.30 28.82
CA GLY A 7 -6.31 14.00 29.18
C GLY A 7 -6.21 15.53 29.11
N SER A 8 -4.99 16.07 29.09
CA SER A 8 -4.75 17.52 29.06
C SER A 8 -5.19 18.15 27.73
N PRO A 9 -5.48 19.46 27.69
CA PRO A 9 -5.76 20.16 26.43
C PRO A 9 -4.64 19.98 25.39
N ALA A 10 -3.37 20.04 25.82
CA ALA A 10 -2.22 19.83 24.94
C ALA A 10 -2.18 18.41 24.35
N GLY A 11 -2.38 17.39 25.20
CA GLY A 11 -2.45 15.98 24.78
C GLY A 11 -3.56 15.73 23.76
N LYS A 12 -4.74 16.32 23.96
CA LYS A 12 -5.86 16.24 23.01
C LYS A 12 -5.53 16.88 21.66
N TRP A 13 -4.89 18.05 21.63
CA TRP A 13 -4.51 18.72 20.38
C TRP A 13 -3.42 17.96 19.61
N ILE A 14 -2.45 17.37 20.32
CA ILE A 14 -1.45 16.47 19.71
C ILE A 14 -2.16 15.28 19.05
N MET A 15 -3.08 14.63 19.77
CA MET A 15 -3.83 13.51 19.24
C MET A 15 -4.65 13.89 18.01
N VAL A 16 -5.45 14.96 18.08
CA VAL A 16 -6.27 15.42 16.95
C VAL A 16 -5.41 15.72 15.73
N SER A 17 -4.33 16.48 15.89
CA SER A 17 -3.45 16.82 14.76
C SER A 17 -2.77 15.59 14.14
N ALA A 18 -2.27 14.66 14.96
CA ALA A 18 -1.66 13.41 14.50
C ALA A 18 -2.68 12.54 13.76
N ILE A 19 -3.89 12.38 14.30
CA ILE A 19 -4.98 11.61 13.70
C ILE A 19 -5.42 12.22 12.36
N LEU A 20 -5.67 13.53 12.32
CA LEU A 20 -6.09 14.21 11.08
C LEU A 20 -5.04 14.06 9.99
N ALA A 21 -3.76 14.23 10.31
CA ALA A 21 -2.68 14.08 9.34
C ALA A 21 -2.58 12.64 8.81
N SER A 22 -2.58 11.64 9.70
CA SER A 22 -2.54 10.23 9.28
C SER A 22 -3.77 9.83 8.49
N ALA A 23 -4.96 10.32 8.87
CA ALA A 23 -6.22 10.08 8.18
C ALA A 23 -6.14 10.45 6.70
N MET A 24 -5.54 11.60 6.36
CA MET A 24 -5.36 12.02 4.96
C MET A 24 -4.60 10.97 4.13
N ALA A 25 -3.47 10.47 4.65
CA ALA A 25 -2.67 9.47 3.94
C ALA A 25 -3.41 8.13 3.77
N PHE A 26 -4.20 7.72 4.76
CA PHE A 26 -4.97 6.48 4.70
C PHE A 26 -6.17 6.58 3.75
N ILE A 27 -6.88 7.72 3.73
CA ILE A 27 -7.94 7.99 2.75
C ILE A 27 -7.34 7.92 1.34
N ASP A 28 -6.27 8.66 1.09
CA ASP A 28 -5.64 8.75 -0.22
C ASP A 28 -5.14 7.38 -0.72
N GLY A 29 -4.49 6.60 0.15
CA GLY A 29 -3.95 5.28 -0.20
C GLY A 29 -5.00 4.18 -0.42
N THR A 30 -6.20 4.32 0.13
CA THR A 30 -7.24 3.28 0.05
C THR A 30 -8.40 3.62 -0.87
N ALA A 31 -8.83 4.89 -0.90
CA ALA A 31 -9.89 5.35 -1.78
C ALA A 31 -9.49 5.19 -3.26
N LEU A 32 -8.21 5.43 -3.60
CA LEU A 32 -7.78 5.42 -4.99
C LEU A 32 -8.01 4.07 -5.69
N ASN A 33 -7.83 2.94 -5.00
CA ASN A 33 -8.00 1.61 -5.59
C ASN A 33 -9.41 1.38 -6.18
N VAL A 34 -10.41 2.02 -5.59
CA VAL A 34 -11.82 1.96 -6.05
C VAL A 34 -12.10 2.99 -7.14
N VAL A 35 -11.36 4.10 -7.13
CA VAL A 35 -11.53 5.25 -8.03
C VAL A 35 -10.81 5.08 -9.37
N LEU A 36 -9.80 4.20 -9.44
CA LEU A 36 -8.98 4.01 -10.63
C LEU A 36 -9.78 3.82 -11.94
N PRO A 37 -10.90 3.05 -11.98
CA PRO A 37 -11.73 2.96 -13.17
C PRO A 37 -12.30 4.31 -13.64
N ALA A 38 -12.87 5.13 -12.73
CA ALA A 38 -13.35 6.48 -13.07
C ALA A 38 -12.21 7.37 -13.57
N LEU A 39 -11.07 7.34 -12.89
CA LEU A 39 -9.89 8.10 -13.26
C LEU A 39 -9.42 7.71 -14.67
N GLN A 40 -9.34 6.40 -14.95
CA GLN A 40 -8.92 5.87 -16.24
C GLN A 40 -9.80 6.41 -17.36
N GLN A 41 -11.12 6.36 -17.16
CA GLN A 41 -12.09 6.87 -18.13
C GLN A 41 -12.01 8.39 -18.30
N SER A 42 -11.93 9.13 -17.19
CA SER A 42 -11.94 10.60 -17.19
C SER A 42 -10.69 11.22 -17.80
N LEU A 43 -9.53 10.59 -17.66
CA LEU A 43 -8.26 11.09 -18.19
C LEU A 43 -7.81 10.39 -19.49
N ASN A 44 -8.65 9.50 -20.03
CA ASN A 44 -8.31 8.62 -21.16
C ASN A 44 -6.96 7.89 -20.95
N ALA A 45 -6.76 7.38 -19.73
CA ALA A 45 -5.51 6.78 -19.30
C ALA A 45 -5.43 5.30 -19.75
N LYS A 46 -4.22 4.84 -20.03
CA LYS A 46 -3.95 3.42 -20.30
C LYS A 46 -3.86 2.63 -18.99
N GLY A 47 -3.94 1.31 -19.07
CA GLY A 47 -3.81 0.45 -17.88
C GLY A 47 -2.48 0.66 -17.14
N ALA A 48 -1.38 0.83 -17.89
CA ALA A 48 -0.06 1.12 -17.33
C ALA A 48 -0.02 2.42 -16.50
N ASP A 49 -0.80 3.43 -16.91
CA ASP A 49 -0.83 4.74 -16.25
C ASP A 49 -1.42 4.64 -14.83
N LEU A 50 -2.36 3.73 -14.60
CA LEU A 50 -2.95 3.49 -13.28
C LEU A 50 -1.90 3.04 -12.27
N PHE A 51 -1.00 2.15 -12.69
CA PHE A 51 0.10 1.69 -11.84
C PHE A 51 1.14 2.78 -11.62
N TRP A 52 1.39 3.65 -12.59
CA TRP A 52 2.24 4.82 -12.40
C TRP A 52 1.66 5.81 -11.38
N ILE A 53 0.35 6.09 -11.47
CA ILE A 53 -0.33 7.01 -10.54
C ILE A 53 -0.27 6.48 -9.10
N LEU A 54 -0.51 5.18 -8.90
CA LEU A 54 -0.38 4.55 -7.57
C LEU A 54 1.07 4.56 -7.08
N ASN A 55 2.01 4.15 -7.93
CA ASN A 55 3.41 3.97 -7.52
C ASN A 55 4.14 5.28 -7.31
N ALA A 56 3.85 6.35 -8.03
CA ALA A 56 4.56 7.62 -7.87
C ALA A 56 4.51 8.14 -6.43
N TYR A 57 3.34 8.03 -5.79
CA TYR A 57 3.16 8.34 -4.37
C TYR A 57 3.87 7.33 -3.46
N LEU A 58 3.60 6.04 -3.66
CA LEU A 58 4.10 4.97 -2.79
C LEU A 58 5.63 4.85 -2.83
N LEU A 59 6.23 5.10 -3.99
CA LEU A 59 7.67 5.07 -4.19
C LEU A 59 8.34 6.14 -3.35
N MET A 60 7.93 7.41 -3.50
CA MET A 60 8.49 8.49 -2.69
C MET A 60 8.24 8.28 -1.21
N LEU A 61 7.06 7.76 -0.86
CA LEU A 61 6.74 7.39 0.51
C LEU A 61 7.71 6.32 1.05
N ALA A 62 7.89 5.21 0.34
CA ALA A 62 8.74 4.10 0.76
C ALA A 62 10.22 4.50 0.85
N SER A 63 10.70 5.25 -0.13
CA SER A 63 12.08 5.71 -0.23
C SER A 63 12.47 6.70 0.87
N LEU A 64 11.54 7.58 1.26
CA LEU A 64 11.84 8.69 2.16
C LEU A 64 11.32 8.49 3.59
N ILE A 65 10.60 7.40 3.91
CA ILE A 65 9.99 7.22 5.24
C ILE A 65 11.02 7.14 6.37
N LEU A 66 12.14 6.45 6.15
CA LEU A 66 13.23 6.32 7.13
C LEU A 66 13.93 7.67 7.34
N ILE A 67 14.09 8.44 6.25
CA ILE A 67 14.67 9.78 6.24
C ILE A 67 13.76 10.77 6.96
N GLY A 68 12.44 10.68 6.73
CA GLY A 68 11.46 11.56 7.37
C GLY A 68 11.42 11.41 8.88
N GLY A 69 11.57 10.17 9.37
CA GLY A 69 11.73 9.90 10.80
C GLY A 69 12.98 10.59 11.39
N SER A 70 14.15 10.35 10.79
CA SER A 70 15.42 10.89 11.28
C SER A 70 15.54 12.42 11.15
N LEU A 71 14.97 13.00 10.08
CA LEU A 71 14.88 14.46 9.95
C LEU A 71 14.06 15.07 11.09
N GLY A 72 12.95 14.42 11.46
CA GLY A 72 12.07 14.88 12.54
C GLY A 72 12.77 14.91 13.88
N ASP A 73 13.55 13.87 14.20
CA ASP A 73 14.29 13.81 15.45
C ASP A 73 15.37 14.91 15.54
N LYS A 74 16.04 15.21 14.42
CA LYS A 74 17.13 16.21 14.36
C LYS A 74 16.67 17.66 14.24
N LEU A 75 15.69 17.94 13.38
CA LEU A 75 15.31 19.32 13.01
C LEU A 75 14.08 19.83 13.77
N GLY A 76 13.49 19.00 14.62
CA GLY A 76 12.26 19.28 15.36
C GLY A 76 11.09 18.49 14.80
N ARG A 77 10.45 17.68 15.67
CA ARG A 77 9.40 16.74 15.29
C ARG A 77 8.16 17.47 14.77
N LYS A 78 7.77 18.57 15.43
CA LYS A 78 6.61 19.37 15.01
C LYS A 78 6.93 20.08 13.68
N LYS A 79 8.11 20.68 13.54
CA LYS A 79 8.53 21.39 12.32
C LYS A 79 8.49 20.49 11.08
N ILE A 80 9.13 19.33 11.13
CA ILE A 80 9.16 18.39 10.00
C ILE A 80 7.77 17.81 9.73
N PHE A 81 7.00 17.53 10.78
CA PHE A 81 5.62 17.08 10.63
C PHE A 81 4.74 18.13 9.92
N MET A 82 4.84 19.41 10.29
CA MET A 82 4.14 20.51 9.61
C MET A 82 4.58 20.68 8.16
N ILE A 83 5.89 20.61 7.88
CA ILE A 83 6.40 20.66 6.50
C ILE A 83 5.83 19.50 5.68
N GLY A 84 5.82 18.29 6.24
CA GLY A 84 5.22 17.12 5.61
C GLY A 84 3.75 17.31 5.27
N ILE A 85 2.96 17.81 6.22
CA ILE A 85 1.53 18.11 6.00
C ILE A 85 1.37 19.15 4.89
N PHE A 86 2.14 20.24 4.92
CA PHE A 86 2.06 21.30 3.93
C PHE A 86 2.38 20.82 2.51
N ILE A 87 3.45 20.03 2.36
CA ILE A 87 3.83 19.42 1.06
C ILE A 87 2.74 18.44 0.62
N PHE A 88 2.20 17.63 1.54
CA PHE A 88 1.16 16.65 1.24
C PHE A 88 -0.12 17.33 0.71
N ILE A 89 -0.61 18.37 1.40
CA ILE A 89 -1.86 19.04 1.01
C ILE A 89 -1.69 19.83 -0.29
N THR A 90 -0.49 20.38 -0.52
CA THR A 90 -0.17 21.08 -1.77
C THR A 90 -0.13 20.07 -2.93
N GLY A 91 0.57 18.95 -2.76
CA GLY A 91 0.59 17.86 -3.74
C GLY A 91 -0.81 17.32 -4.01
N SER A 92 -1.62 17.13 -2.95
CA SER A 92 -3.01 16.69 -3.06
C SER A 92 -3.87 17.70 -3.84
N ALA A 93 -3.79 19.00 -3.54
CA ALA A 93 -4.51 20.03 -4.30
C ALA A 93 -4.11 20.01 -5.78
N LEU A 94 -2.81 19.90 -6.07
CA LEU A 94 -2.29 19.82 -7.44
C LEU A 94 -2.79 18.56 -8.15
N CYS A 95 -2.85 17.40 -7.49
CA CYS A 95 -3.48 16.19 -8.03
C CYS A 95 -4.95 16.42 -8.37
N GLY A 96 -5.72 17.09 -7.49
CA GLY A 96 -7.11 17.44 -7.76
C GLY A 96 -7.29 18.34 -8.99
N PHE A 97 -6.35 19.26 -9.24
CA PHE A 97 -6.34 20.15 -10.41
C PHE A 97 -5.63 19.57 -11.64
N SER A 98 -5.12 18.35 -11.61
CA SER A 98 -4.27 17.82 -12.69
C SER A 98 -5.02 17.76 -14.03
N PRO A 99 -4.52 18.37 -15.12
CA PRO A 99 -5.21 18.36 -16.41
C PRO A 99 -5.05 17.03 -17.16
N GLY A 100 -4.11 16.17 -16.75
CA GLY A 100 -3.85 14.89 -17.40
C GLY A 100 -2.98 13.96 -16.56
N VAL A 101 -2.79 12.74 -17.06
CA VAL A 101 -2.06 11.65 -16.41
C VAL A 101 -0.63 12.06 -15.99
N PHE A 102 0.12 12.70 -16.89
CA PHE A 102 1.51 13.09 -16.61
C PHE A 102 1.61 14.03 -15.40
N TYR A 103 0.80 15.09 -15.38
CA TYR A 103 0.76 16.05 -14.26
C TYR A 103 0.32 15.37 -12.97
N LEU A 104 -0.68 14.48 -13.05
CA LEU A 104 -1.12 13.73 -11.88
C LEU A 104 0.02 12.90 -11.29
N ILE A 105 0.79 12.18 -12.11
CA ILE A 105 1.97 11.41 -11.68
C ILE A 105 3.01 12.32 -11.02
N VAL A 106 3.34 13.46 -11.62
CA VAL A 106 4.32 14.42 -11.05
C VAL A 106 3.83 14.96 -9.70
N PHE A 107 2.56 15.32 -9.59
CA PHE A 107 2.00 15.81 -8.34
C PHE A 107 1.90 14.72 -7.26
N ARG A 108 1.69 13.46 -7.66
CA ARG A 108 1.76 12.29 -6.77
C ARG A 108 3.15 12.11 -6.17
N VAL A 109 4.23 12.40 -6.92
CA VAL A 109 5.60 12.40 -6.39
C VAL A 109 5.72 13.43 -5.26
N ILE A 110 5.26 14.67 -5.48
CA ILE A 110 5.27 15.74 -4.46
C ILE A 110 4.47 15.30 -3.23
N GLN A 111 3.26 14.76 -3.44
CA GLN A 111 2.40 14.26 -2.38
C GLN A 111 3.07 13.14 -1.57
N GLY A 112 3.79 12.23 -2.24
CA GLY A 112 4.54 11.14 -1.60
C GLY A 112 5.68 11.62 -0.72
N ILE A 113 6.41 12.68 -1.13
CA ILE A 113 7.42 13.35 -0.29
C ILE A 113 6.78 13.87 0.99
N GLY A 114 5.63 14.55 0.88
CA GLY A 114 4.88 15.04 2.04
C GLY A 114 4.46 13.90 2.96
N GLY A 115 3.96 12.79 2.40
CA GLY A 115 3.57 11.60 3.14
C GLY A 115 4.72 10.96 3.92
N ALA A 116 5.92 10.92 3.34
CA ALA A 116 7.12 10.37 3.96
C ALA A 116 7.57 11.13 5.21
N LEU A 117 7.38 12.44 5.23
CA LEU A 117 7.66 13.27 6.40
C LEU A 117 6.50 13.24 7.42
N MET A 118 5.27 13.21 6.90
CA MET A 118 4.05 13.33 7.69
C MET A 118 3.74 12.07 8.53
N ILE A 119 3.78 10.88 7.92
CA ILE A 119 3.37 9.64 8.58
C ILE A 119 4.26 9.31 9.79
N PRO A 120 5.60 9.19 9.68
CA PRO A 120 6.46 8.93 10.83
C PRO A 120 6.43 10.10 11.83
N GLY A 121 6.27 11.34 11.35
CA GLY A 121 6.12 12.52 12.20
C GLY A 121 4.93 12.44 13.15
N SER A 122 3.80 11.89 12.70
CA SER A 122 2.60 11.73 13.55
C SER A 122 2.85 10.83 14.76
N LEU A 123 3.46 9.65 14.55
CA LEU A 123 3.76 8.70 15.62
C LEU A 123 4.91 9.19 16.49
N SER A 124 5.91 9.84 15.90
CA SER A 124 7.04 10.46 16.60
C SER A 124 6.56 11.55 17.56
N LEU A 125 5.62 12.39 17.13
CA LEU A 125 5.03 13.46 17.95
C LEU A 125 4.23 12.90 19.14
N ILE A 126 3.38 11.88 18.91
CA ILE A 126 2.67 11.19 19.99
C ILE A 126 3.66 10.58 20.98
N SER A 127 4.71 9.95 20.45
CA SER A 127 5.69 9.19 21.23
C SER A 127 6.59 10.03 22.12
N SER A 128 6.96 11.24 21.70
CA SER A 128 7.79 12.16 22.49
C SER A 128 6.99 13.09 23.39
N SER A 129 5.72 13.35 23.06
CA SER A 129 4.96 14.40 23.75
C SER A 129 4.01 13.84 24.80
N ILE A 130 3.51 12.60 24.66
CA ILE A 130 2.60 11.99 25.62
C ILE A 130 3.37 11.22 26.69
N ASP A 131 2.89 11.30 27.94
CA ASP A 131 3.45 10.57 29.08
C ASP A 131 3.64 9.07 28.77
N ALA A 132 4.80 8.52 29.14
CA ALA A 132 5.15 7.13 28.84
C ALA A 132 4.10 6.11 29.31
N LYS A 133 3.45 6.36 30.46
CA LYS A 133 2.38 5.53 31.03
C LYS A 133 1.08 5.55 30.20
N GLU A 134 0.84 6.62 29.45
CA GLU A 134 -0.38 6.83 28.64
C GLU A 134 -0.15 6.63 27.13
N ARG A 135 1.12 6.56 26.69
CA ARG A 135 1.52 6.43 25.28
C ARG A 135 0.87 5.23 24.57
N GLY A 136 0.76 4.08 25.25
CA GLY A 136 0.07 2.91 24.69
C GLY A 136 -1.40 3.16 24.38
N LYS A 137 -2.11 3.89 25.26
CA LYS A 137 -3.52 4.28 25.03
C LYS A 137 -3.64 5.29 23.89
N ALA A 138 -2.71 6.24 23.81
CA ALA A 138 -2.65 7.22 22.74
C ALA A 138 -2.45 6.55 21.37
N ILE A 139 -1.45 5.67 21.24
CA ILE A 139 -1.19 4.92 20.01
C ILE A 139 -2.38 4.02 19.66
N GLY A 140 -3.00 3.37 20.65
CA GLY A 140 -4.21 2.58 20.43
C GLY A 140 -5.38 3.39 19.88
N THR A 141 -5.61 4.60 20.41
CA THR A 141 -6.66 5.52 19.92
C THR A 141 -6.38 5.99 18.50
N TRP A 142 -5.12 6.38 18.23
CA TRP A 142 -4.67 6.77 16.88
C TRP A 142 -4.87 5.61 15.88
N SER A 143 -4.47 4.40 16.24
CA SER A 143 -4.62 3.21 15.39
C SER A 143 -6.09 2.85 15.14
N ALA A 144 -6.95 2.95 16.16
CA ALA A 144 -8.39 2.70 16.00
C ALA A 144 -9.04 3.68 15.02
N ILE A 145 -8.79 4.99 15.17
CA ILE A 145 -9.39 6.00 14.30
C ILE A 145 -8.84 5.90 12.88
N THR A 146 -7.53 5.72 12.71
CA THR A 146 -6.93 5.53 11.38
C THR A 146 -7.45 4.28 10.69
N THR A 147 -7.76 3.20 11.42
CA THR A 147 -8.43 2.02 10.88
C THR A 147 -9.83 2.34 10.38
N VAL A 148 -10.65 3.06 11.16
CA VAL A 148 -11.99 3.50 10.74
C VAL A 148 -11.92 4.39 9.50
N VAL A 149 -10.95 5.29 9.42
CA VAL A 149 -10.73 6.13 8.24
C VAL A 149 -10.33 5.29 7.03
N THR A 150 -9.47 4.29 7.22
CA THR A 150 -9.05 3.33 6.18
C THR A 150 -10.25 2.54 5.64
N MET A 151 -11.25 2.23 6.48
CA MET A 151 -12.53 1.63 6.04
C MET A 151 -13.36 2.57 5.19
N GLY A 152 -13.44 3.82 5.62
CA GLY A 152 -14.23 4.83 4.94
C GLY A 152 -13.67 5.16 3.57
N GLY A 153 -12.35 5.00 3.36
CA GLY A 153 -11.66 5.31 2.10
C GLY A 153 -12.31 4.69 0.86
N PRO A 154 -12.38 3.35 0.73
CA PRO A 154 -13.02 2.69 -0.41
C PRO A 154 -14.49 3.10 -0.63
N VAL A 155 -15.27 3.24 0.44
CA VAL A 155 -16.70 3.62 0.36
C VAL A 155 -16.87 5.06 -0.10
N LEU A 156 -16.13 5.98 0.51
CA LEU A 156 -16.14 7.40 0.16
C LEU A 156 -15.59 7.63 -1.25
N GLY A 157 -14.48 6.97 -1.60
CA GLY A 157 -13.89 7.01 -2.92
C GLY A 157 -14.86 6.51 -3.99
N GLY A 158 -15.50 5.36 -3.74
CA GLY A 158 -16.52 4.81 -4.62
C GLY A 158 -17.72 5.74 -4.81
N ALA A 159 -18.27 6.30 -3.73
CA ALA A 159 -19.38 7.25 -3.80
C ALA A 159 -19.02 8.51 -4.59
N LEU A 160 -17.83 9.09 -4.34
CA LEU A 160 -17.37 10.27 -5.07
C LEU A 160 -17.15 9.96 -6.55
N ALA A 161 -16.63 8.78 -6.87
CA ALA A 161 -16.35 8.42 -8.25
C ALA A 161 -17.61 8.10 -9.06
N ASP A 162 -18.59 7.42 -8.47
CA ASP A 162 -19.91 7.20 -9.09
C ASP A 162 -20.63 8.54 -9.36
N ALA A 163 -20.43 9.54 -8.50
CA ALA A 163 -20.93 10.90 -8.70
C ALA A 163 -20.13 11.73 -9.75
N GLY A 164 -19.09 11.17 -10.36
CA GLY A 164 -18.19 11.88 -11.28
C GLY A 164 -17.23 12.87 -10.59
N LEU A 165 -17.19 12.86 -9.25
CA LEU A 165 -16.41 13.77 -8.40
C LEU A 165 -15.12 13.12 -7.90
N TRP A 166 -14.54 12.19 -8.67
CA TRP A 166 -13.36 11.43 -8.25
C TRP A 166 -12.17 12.32 -7.83
N ARG A 167 -12.03 13.53 -8.38
CA ARG A 167 -10.98 14.50 -8.00
C ARG A 167 -11.09 14.96 -6.54
N TYR A 168 -12.28 14.89 -5.94
CA TYR A 168 -12.51 15.31 -4.56
C TYR A 168 -11.83 14.41 -3.53
N ILE A 169 -11.41 13.20 -3.89
CA ILE A 169 -10.55 12.38 -3.01
C ILE A 169 -9.22 13.06 -2.70
N PHE A 170 -8.75 13.93 -3.60
CA PHE A 170 -7.54 14.71 -3.40
C PHE A 170 -7.85 16.02 -2.68
N PHE A 171 -8.97 16.67 -3.00
CA PHE A 171 -9.35 17.92 -2.35
C PHE A 171 -9.75 17.76 -0.90
N ILE A 172 -10.31 16.60 -0.48
CA ILE A 172 -10.71 16.37 0.92
C ILE A 172 -9.54 16.48 1.90
N ASN A 173 -8.31 16.19 1.44
CA ASN A 173 -7.12 16.29 2.26
C ASN A 173 -6.77 17.76 2.60
N VAL A 174 -7.09 18.70 1.70
CA VAL A 174 -6.72 20.12 1.86
C VAL A 174 -7.33 20.75 3.12
N PRO A 175 -8.66 20.72 3.36
CA PRO A 175 -9.24 21.29 4.58
C PRO A 175 -8.76 20.55 5.83
N ILE A 176 -8.64 19.22 5.78
CA ILE A 176 -8.16 18.40 6.91
C ILE A 176 -6.75 18.83 7.32
N GLY A 177 -5.85 18.97 6.34
CA GLY A 177 -4.47 19.34 6.60
C GLY A 177 -4.29 20.80 7.00
N ILE A 178 -5.10 21.73 6.48
CA ILE A 178 -5.13 23.13 6.97
C ILE A 178 -5.52 23.15 8.45
N VAL A 179 -6.56 22.42 8.84
CA VAL A 179 -6.97 22.33 10.25
C VAL A 179 -5.86 21.71 11.11
N ALA A 180 -5.21 20.63 10.66
CA ALA A 180 -4.08 20.03 11.36
C ALA A 180 -2.91 21.01 11.54
N LEU A 181 -2.54 21.76 10.49
CA LEU A 181 -1.49 22.79 10.53
C LEU A 181 -1.82 23.90 11.51
N LEU A 182 -3.07 24.41 11.51
CA LEU A 182 -3.50 25.46 12.42
C LEU A 182 -3.44 25.01 13.88
N ILE A 183 -3.85 23.76 14.17
CA ILE A 183 -3.76 23.16 15.50
C ILE A 183 -2.29 23.04 15.93
N LEU A 184 -1.44 22.46 15.07
CA LEU A 184 -0.01 22.30 15.36
C LEU A 184 0.66 23.64 15.63
N TRP A 185 0.41 24.63 14.77
CA TRP A 185 0.99 25.96 14.88
C TRP A 185 0.62 26.63 16.21
N ARG A 186 -0.66 26.59 16.60
CA ARG A 186 -1.18 27.32 17.77
C ARG A 186 -1.09 26.59 19.10
N LYS A 187 -1.17 25.26 19.12
CA LYS A 187 -1.46 24.48 20.35
C LYS A 187 -0.40 23.46 20.73
N VAL A 188 0.56 23.17 19.85
CA VAL A 188 1.59 22.15 20.09
C VAL A 188 2.95 22.83 20.23
N ALA A 189 3.70 22.52 21.29
CA ALA A 189 5.07 22.99 21.46
C ALA A 189 6.03 22.22 20.54
N GLU A 190 7.13 22.86 20.14
CA GLU A 190 8.18 22.16 19.40
C GLU A 190 8.93 21.21 20.34
N SER A 191 9.27 20.03 19.83
CA SER A 191 10.08 19.04 20.55
C SER A 191 11.22 18.63 19.64
N LYS A 192 12.44 18.86 20.12
CA LYS A 192 13.69 18.46 19.47
C LYS A 192 14.47 17.57 20.43
N ASP A 193 15.17 16.58 19.87
CA ASP A 193 16.16 15.83 20.62
C ASP A 193 17.49 16.62 20.58
N ASP A 194 17.85 17.24 21.70
CA ASP A 194 19.08 18.03 21.81
C ASP A 194 20.33 17.15 22.04
N GLN A 195 20.16 15.82 22.21
CA GLN A 195 21.26 14.88 22.47
C GLN A 195 21.73 14.13 21.22
N THR A 196 21.04 14.21 20.08
CA THR A 196 21.44 13.50 18.87
C THR A 196 22.44 14.31 18.04
N ASP A 197 23.73 14.10 18.28
CA ASP A 197 24.83 14.54 17.41
C ASP A 197 24.97 13.67 16.14
N GLN A 198 23.90 12.95 15.77
CA GLN A 198 23.91 11.94 14.71
C GLN A 198 23.86 12.61 13.32
N SER A 199 24.81 12.26 12.47
CA SER A 199 24.80 12.64 11.05
C SER A 199 23.67 11.91 10.33
N LEU A 200 23.00 12.60 9.39
CA LEU A 200 22.01 11.97 8.51
C LEU A 200 22.73 10.98 7.60
N ASP A 201 22.25 9.75 7.49
CA ASP A 201 22.74 8.76 6.53
C ASP A 201 22.26 9.10 5.12
N LEU A 202 22.83 10.18 4.56
CA LEU A 202 22.50 10.69 3.24
C LEU A 202 22.90 9.73 2.11
N PRO A 203 24.07 9.05 2.16
CA PRO A 203 24.43 8.06 1.15
C PRO A 203 23.48 6.88 1.11
N GLY A 204 23.11 6.33 2.28
CA GLY A 204 22.13 5.24 2.37
C GLY A 204 20.78 5.71 1.84
N ALA A 205 20.36 6.91 2.21
CA ALA A 205 19.09 7.52 1.83
C ALA A 205 18.93 7.67 0.32
N ILE A 206 19.96 8.20 -0.34
CA ILE A 206 19.99 8.35 -1.80
C ILE A 206 20.01 6.98 -2.47
N SER A 207 20.78 6.02 -1.93
CA SER A 207 20.92 4.68 -2.51
C SER A 207 19.62 3.89 -2.47
N ILE A 208 18.91 3.86 -1.33
CA ILE A 208 17.61 3.19 -1.22
C ILE A 208 16.55 3.92 -2.06
N ALA A 209 16.56 5.25 -2.08
CA ALA A 209 15.60 6.02 -2.85
C ALA A 209 15.72 5.78 -4.35
N LEU A 210 16.93 5.94 -4.90
CA LEU A 210 17.20 5.72 -6.31
C LEU A 210 17.08 4.24 -6.69
N GLY A 211 17.50 3.32 -5.81
CA GLY A 211 17.38 1.88 -6.02
C GLY A 211 15.93 1.45 -6.19
N LEU A 212 15.06 1.83 -5.25
CA LEU A 212 13.62 1.57 -5.34
C LEU A 212 13.00 2.25 -6.57
N ALA A 213 13.40 3.49 -6.88
CA ALA A 213 12.85 4.24 -8.00
C ALA A 213 13.17 3.59 -9.34
N LEU A 214 14.41 3.17 -9.55
CA LEU A 214 14.84 2.52 -10.78
C LEU A 214 14.24 1.13 -10.94
N LEU A 215 14.16 0.32 -9.88
CA LEU A 215 13.49 -0.97 -9.96
C LEU A 215 12.00 -0.82 -10.31
N THR A 216 11.33 0.10 -9.63
CA THR A 216 9.91 0.42 -9.88
C THR A 216 9.71 0.92 -11.31
N PHE A 217 10.58 1.83 -11.76
CA PHE A 217 10.57 2.33 -13.13
C PHE A 217 10.74 1.20 -14.15
N GLY A 218 11.71 0.31 -13.94
CA GLY A 218 11.96 -0.83 -14.82
C GLY A 218 10.73 -1.72 -14.98
N PHE A 219 10.12 -2.14 -13.87
CA PHE A 219 8.91 -2.97 -13.89
C PHE A 219 7.71 -2.26 -14.51
N LEU A 220 7.47 -0.98 -14.20
CA LEU A 220 6.35 -0.22 -14.76
C LEU A 220 6.53 0.12 -16.25
N ARG A 221 7.78 0.22 -16.72
CA ARG A 221 8.07 0.50 -18.13
C ARG A 221 8.02 -0.76 -18.99
N MET A 222 8.30 -1.92 -18.41
CA MET A 222 8.36 -3.23 -19.07
C MET A 222 7.17 -3.54 -19.99
N PRO A 223 5.90 -3.26 -19.63
CA PRO A 223 4.75 -3.54 -20.51
C PRO A 223 4.71 -2.69 -21.77
N ALA A 224 5.25 -1.47 -21.72
CA ALA A 224 5.19 -0.52 -22.83
C ALA A 224 6.32 -0.73 -23.85
N VAL A 225 7.52 -1.12 -23.38
CA VAL A 225 8.72 -1.21 -24.24
C VAL A 225 9.24 -2.64 -24.43
N GLY A 226 8.66 -3.61 -23.73
CA GLY A 226 9.06 -5.01 -23.75
C GLY A 226 10.21 -5.34 -22.80
N PHE A 227 10.38 -6.64 -22.54
CA PHE A 227 11.41 -7.16 -21.62
C PHE A 227 12.84 -6.89 -22.15
N ASN A 228 13.04 -6.96 -23.47
CA ASN A 228 14.36 -6.88 -24.09
C ASN A 228 14.87 -5.43 -24.34
N ASN A 229 14.34 -4.45 -23.61
CA ASN A 229 14.67 -3.04 -23.81
C ASN A 229 15.76 -2.60 -22.83
N TRP A 230 16.74 -1.84 -23.32
CA TRP A 230 17.83 -1.31 -22.50
C TRP A 230 17.34 -0.45 -21.32
N GLN A 231 16.22 0.26 -21.47
CA GLN A 231 15.61 1.06 -20.39
C GLN A 231 15.16 0.18 -19.21
N VAL A 232 14.67 -1.03 -19.51
CA VAL A 232 14.18 -1.97 -18.49
C VAL A 232 15.35 -2.64 -17.80
N TYR A 233 16.26 -3.27 -18.55
CA TYR A 233 17.42 -3.95 -17.96
C TYR A 233 18.39 -3.00 -17.27
N GLY A 234 18.60 -1.81 -17.85
CA GLY A 234 19.44 -0.77 -17.26
C GLY A 234 18.87 -0.32 -15.92
N ALA A 235 17.58 0.04 -15.88
CA ALA A 235 16.94 0.46 -14.64
C ALA A 235 16.90 -0.67 -13.60
N LEU A 236 16.57 -1.90 -14.00
CA LEU A 236 16.54 -3.04 -13.09
C LEU A 236 17.93 -3.37 -12.51
N SER A 237 18.95 -3.41 -13.36
CA SER A 237 20.33 -3.71 -12.94
C SER A 237 20.91 -2.62 -12.05
N ILE A 238 20.80 -1.35 -12.45
CA ILE A 238 21.31 -0.22 -11.65
C ILE A 238 20.54 -0.12 -10.34
N GLY A 239 19.21 -0.31 -10.37
CA GLY A 239 18.39 -0.31 -9.17
C GLY A 239 18.80 -1.40 -8.17
N LEU A 240 19.04 -2.62 -8.66
CA LEU A 240 19.54 -3.72 -7.83
C LEU A 240 20.92 -3.42 -7.24
N LEU A 241 21.84 -2.89 -8.06
CA LEU A 241 23.18 -2.49 -7.60
C LEU A 241 23.11 -1.40 -6.51
N LEU A 242 22.20 -0.44 -6.62
CA LEU A 242 22.01 0.60 -5.60
C LEU A 242 21.40 0.04 -4.31
N LEU A 243 20.50 -0.95 -4.37
CA LEU A 243 20.00 -1.61 -3.17
C LEU A 243 21.08 -2.48 -2.49
N LEU A 244 21.93 -3.16 -3.27
CA LEU A 244 23.10 -3.85 -2.73
C LEU A 244 24.11 -2.87 -2.13
N GLY A 245 24.32 -1.74 -2.80
CA GLY A 245 25.12 -0.62 -2.30
C GLY A 245 24.57 -0.05 -1.01
N PHE A 246 23.25 0.11 -0.88
CA PHE A 246 22.59 0.51 0.36
C PHE A 246 22.93 -0.44 1.52
N ILE A 247 22.87 -1.76 1.31
CA ILE A 247 23.24 -2.74 2.34
C ILE A 247 24.73 -2.57 2.73
N TYR A 248 25.61 -2.36 1.75
CA TYR A 248 27.03 -2.12 2.02
C TYR A 248 27.28 -0.82 2.81
N ILE A 249 26.57 0.26 2.46
CA ILE A 249 26.66 1.56 3.15
C ILE A 249 26.17 1.42 4.59
N GLU A 250 24.99 0.84 4.82
CA GLU A 250 24.45 0.65 6.17
C GLU A 250 25.32 -0.28 7.03
N GLY A 251 26.02 -1.24 6.42
CA GLY A 251 26.96 -2.10 7.11
C GLY A 251 28.26 -1.42 7.54
N THR A 252 28.61 -0.29 6.93
CA THR A 252 29.86 0.46 7.18
C THR A 252 29.64 1.83 7.82
N SER A 253 28.40 2.33 7.82
CA SER A 253 27.99 3.60 8.39
C SER A 253 28.17 3.64 9.91
N LYS A 254 28.61 4.80 10.44
CA LYS A 254 28.73 5.03 11.89
C LYS A 254 27.36 5.23 12.57
N HIS A 255 26.38 5.73 11.81
CA HIS A 255 25.02 6.01 12.28
C HIS A 255 24.02 5.49 11.24
N PRO A 256 23.92 4.16 11.04
CA PRO A 256 23.04 3.57 10.05
C PRO A 256 21.58 3.83 10.40
N MET A 257 20.77 4.19 9.40
CA MET A 257 19.31 4.28 9.58
C MET A 257 18.66 2.88 9.68
N MET A 258 19.33 1.86 9.15
CA MET A 258 18.92 0.46 9.22
C MET A 258 20.08 -0.38 9.80
N PRO A 259 20.20 -0.47 11.13
CA PRO A 259 21.25 -1.27 11.76
C PRO A 259 21.12 -2.74 11.37
N LEU A 260 22.04 -3.24 10.52
CA LEU A 260 21.98 -4.60 9.97
C LEU A 260 22.12 -5.69 11.04
N THR A 261 22.70 -5.35 12.20
CA THR A 261 22.82 -6.25 13.36
C THR A 261 21.47 -6.74 13.87
N LEU A 262 20.37 -6.00 13.65
CA LEU A 262 19.01 -6.44 14.01
C LEU A 262 18.58 -7.68 13.21
N PHE A 263 19.05 -7.82 11.98
CA PHE A 263 18.74 -8.97 11.11
C PHE A 263 19.47 -10.25 11.49
N ASN A 264 20.45 -10.18 12.41
CA ASN A 264 21.03 -11.37 13.03
C ASN A 264 19.99 -12.11 13.89
N ASN A 265 18.95 -11.42 14.39
CA ASN A 265 17.82 -12.08 15.00
C ASN A 265 16.94 -12.71 13.92
N LYS A 266 16.93 -14.04 13.86
CA LYS A 266 16.11 -14.81 12.91
C LYS A 266 14.63 -14.43 12.95
N THR A 267 14.07 -14.17 14.15
CA THR A 267 12.68 -13.76 14.28
C THR A 267 12.44 -12.40 13.63
N PHE A 268 13.32 -11.41 13.84
CA PHE A 268 13.21 -10.09 13.23
C PHE A 268 13.27 -10.16 11.68
N SER A 269 14.22 -10.93 11.15
CA SER A 269 14.34 -11.18 9.70
C SER A 269 13.12 -11.90 9.14
N GLY A 270 12.65 -12.94 9.82
CA GLY A 270 11.46 -13.71 9.44
C GLY A 270 10.18 -12.89 9.38
N ILE A 271 9.97 -12.00 10.34
CA ILE A 271 8.75 -11.16 10.39
C ILE A 271 8.80 -10.08 9.31
N ASN A 272 9.96 -9.51 9.03
CA ASN A 272 10.09 -8.56 7.92
C ASN A 272 9.88 -9.24 6.56
N LEU A 273 10.35 -10.49 6.37
CA LEU A 273 10.04 -11.27 5.17
C LEU A 273 8.54 -11.64 5.08
N LEU A 274 7.92 -12.05 6.19
CA LEU A 274 6.47 -12.25 6.25
C LEU A 274 5.72 -10.96 5.88
N THR A 275 6.14 -9.83 6.44
CA THR A 275 5.56 -8.52 6.14
C THR A 275 5.68 -8.25 4.65
N PHE A 276 6.85 -8.49 4.07
CA PHE A 276 7.09 -8.28 2.66
C PHE A 276 6.10 -9.04 1.77
N PHE A 277 6.01 -10.36 1.95
CA PHE A 277 5.15 -11.18 1.12
C PHE A 277 3.66 -10.95 1.38
N LEU A 278 3.25 -10.87 2.64
CA LEU A 278 1.84 -10.73 3.00
C LEU A 278 1.26 -9.39 2.50
N TYR A 279 1.97 -8.29 2.71
CA TYR A 279 1.49 -6.98 2.27
C TYR A 279 1.56 -6.81 0.75
N ALA A 280 2.53 -7.43 0.08
CA ALA A 280 2.53 -7.52 -1.38
C ALA A 280 1.27 -8.23 -1.91
N GLY A 281 0.89 -9.37 -1.31
CA GLY A 281 -0.35 -10.08 -1.64
C GLY A 281 -1.62 -9.27 -1.34
N LEU A 282 -1.67 -8.58 -0.20
CA LEU A 282 -2.78 -7.68 0.17
C LEU A 282 -2.95 -6.56 -0.85
N GLY A 283 -1.88 -5.82 -1.17
CA GLY A 283 -1.93 -4.69 -2.09
C GLY A 283 -2.42 -5.09 -3.47
N GLY A 284 -1.83 -6.16 -4.04
CA GLY A 284 -2.25 -6.69 -5.33
C GLY A 284 -3.68 -7.24 -5.31
N GLY A 285 -4.03 -8.03 -4.30
CA GLY A 285 -5.34 -8.65 -4.18
C GLY A 285 -6.47 -7.61 -4.15
N MET A 286 -6.33 -6.58 -3.31
CA MET A 286 -7.34 -5.52 -3.21
C MET A 286 -7.47 -4.71 -4.50
N LEU A 287 -6.35 -4.36 -5.14
CA LEU A 287 -6.34 -3.61 -6.40
C LEU A 287 -7.06 -4.36 -7.51
N PHE A 288 -6.66 -5.61 -7.77
CA PHE A 288 -7.21 -6.40 -8.87
C PHE A 288 -8.63 -6.88 -8.61
N MET A 289 -9.01 -7.07 -7.35
CA MET A 289 -10.41 -7.32 -6.99
C MET A 289 -11.29 -6.12 -7.37
N SER A 290 -10.88 -4.90 -7.01
CA SER A 290 -11.59 -3.67 -7.37
C SER A 290 -11.73 -3.51 -8.90
N LEU A 291 -10.62 -3.67 -9.63
CA LEU A 291 -10.63 -3.59 -11.09
C LEU A 291 -11.56 -4.63 -11.74
N ASN A 292 -11.54 -5.89 -11.26
CA ASN A 292 -12.42 -6.94 -11.76
C ASN A 292 -13.89 -6.63 -11.50
N MET A 293 -14.22 -6.23 -10.27
CA MET A 293 -15.60 -5.93 -9.88
C MET A 293 -16.20 -4.82 -10.73
N VAL A 294 -15.46 -3.72 -10.91
CA VAL A 294 -15.96 -2.55 -11.64
C VAL A 294 -15.90 -2.73 -13.16
N GLN A 295 -14.77 -3.17 -13.69
CA GLN A 295 -14.54 -3.15 -15.15
C GLN A 295 -15.16 -4.36 -15.88
N VAL A 296 -15.40 -5.48 -15.19
CA VAL A 296 -15.82 -6.75 -15.83
C VAL A 296 -17.08 -7.34 -15.21
N GLN A 297 -17.23 -7.26 -13.88
CA GLN A 297 -18.39 -7.85 -13.19
C GLN A 297 -19.57 -6.89 -13.08
N GLY A 298 -19.45 -5.64 -13.55
CA GLY A 298 -20.55 -4.68 -13.60
C GLY A 298 -20.94 -4.06 -12.26
N TYR A 299 -20.04 -4.05 -11.27
CA TYR A 299 -20.26 -3.34 -10.01
C TYR A 299 -20.05 -1.84 -10.22
N SER A 300 -20.87 -1.02 -9.56
CA SER A 300 -20.53 0.40 -9.35
C SER A 300 -19.30 0.54 -8.46
N GLN A 301 -18.67 1.72 -8.45
CA GLN A 301 -17.47 1.94 -7.65
C GLN A 301 -17.82 1.95 -6.16
N LEU A 302 -18.97 2.51 -5.77
CA LEU A 302 -19.47 2.41 -4.40
C LEU A 302 -19.69 0.95 -3.98
N GLN A 303 -20.33 0.12 -4.82
CA GLN A 303 -20.51 -1.30 -4.51
C GLN A 303 -19.16 -2.00 -4.33
N SER A 304 -18.19 -1.74 -5.21
CA SER A 304 -16.82 -2.27 -5.06
C SER A 304 -16.13 -1.79 -3.77
N GLY A 305 -16.42 -0.58 -3.29
CA GLY A 305 -15.93 -0.09 -2.00
C GLY A 305 -16.57 -0.81 -0.82
N LEU A 306 -17.89 -1.03 -0.88
CA LEU A 306 -18.66 -1.70 0.17
C LEU A 306 -18.27 -3.18 0.35
N THR A 307 -17.76 -3.84 -0.69
CA THR A 307 -17.37 -5.26 -0.62
C THR A 307 -16.15 -5.50 0.27
N PHE A 308 -15.38 -4.46 0.61
CA PHE A 308 -14.28 -4.52 1.57
C PHE A 308 -14.72 -4.37 3.03
N LEU A 309 -15.99 -4.03 3.32
CA LEU A 309 -16.46 -3.86 4.70
C LEU A 309 -16.28 -5.10 5.59
N PRO A 310 -16.58 -6.34 5.14
CA PRO A 310 -16.39 -7.52 5.98
C PRO A 310 -14.93 -7.71 6.40
N PHE A 311 -13.98 -7.45 5.47
CA PHE A 311 -12.55 -7.49 5.77
C PHE A 311 -12.22 -6.58 6.94
N THR A 312 -12.72 -5.34 6.94
CA THR A 312 -12.34 -4.42 8.01
C THR A 312 -13.12 -4.58 9.30
N VAL A 313 -14.37 -5.03 9.25
CA VAL A 313 -15.12 -5.45 10.44
C VAL A 313 -14.37 -6.56 11.18
N LEU A 314 -13.82 -7.54 10.45
CA LEU A 314 -12.98 -8.59 11.03
C LEU A 314 -11.69 -8.04 11.62
N MET A 315 -10.99 -7.15 10.91
CA MET A 315 -9.79 -6.48 11.43
C MET A 315 -10.03 -5.78 12.77
N ILE A 316 -11.09 -4.99 12.90
CA ILE A 316 -11.42 -4.29 14.15
C ILE A 316 -11.81 -5.27 15.24
N SER A 317 -12.67 -6.24 14.91
CA SER A 317 -13.27 -7.12 15.89
C SER A 317 -12.27 -8.14 16.44
N ILE A 318 -11.34 -8.64 15.61
CA ILE A 318 -10.50 -9.79 15.95
C ILE A 318 -9.07 -9.40 16.31
N ALA A 319 -8.51 -8.32 15.76
CA ALA A 319 -7.09 -7.99 15.95
C ALA A 319 -6.69 -7.82 17.43
N ARG A 320 -7.60 -7.26 18.25
CA ARG A 320 -7.36 -7.14 19.70
C ARG A 320 -7.23 -8.51 20.37
N TYR A 321 -8.12 -9.44 20.05
CA TYR A 321 -8.08 -10.80 20.60
C TYR A 321 -6.85 -11.56 20.10
N ALA A 322 -6.47 -11.40 18.84
CA ALA A 322 -5.26 -11.98 18.28
C ALA A 322 -4.00 -11.52 19.04
N GLY A 323 -3.90 -10.22 19.35
CA GLY A 323 -2.81 -9.68 20.18
C GLY A 323 -2.76 -10.32 21.57
N VAL A 324 -3.89 -10.40 22.27
CA VAL A 324 -3.95 -11.03 23.61
C VAL A 324 -3.55 -12.52 23.56
N ILE A 325 -3.94 -13.23 22.50
CA ILE A 325 -3.55 -14.64 22.31
C ILE A 325 -2.04 -14.73 22.04
N ALA A 326 -1.48 -13.83 21.23
CA ALA A 326 -0.05 -13.77 20.97
C ALA A 326 0.77 -13.52 22.24
N ASP A 327 0.31 -12.63 23.11
CA ASP A 327 0.97 -12.34 24.39
C ASP A 327 0.96 -13.56 25.33
N LYS A 328 -0.15 -14.30 25.37
CA LYS A 328 -0.33 -15.45 26.28
C LYS A 328 0.29 -16.76 25.77
N LYS A 329 0.12 -17.06 24.48
CA LYS A 329 0.49 -18.36 23.87
C LYS A 329 1.71 -18.28 22.96
N GLY A 330 2.25 -17.08 22.76
CA GLY A 330 3.28 -16.81 21.77
C GLY A 330 2.68 -16.51 20.38
N PRO A 331 3.35 -15.69 19.56
CA PRO A 331 2.82 -15.21 18.28
C PRO A 331 2.90 -16.22 17.13
N ARG A 332 3.79 -17.23 17.25
CA ARG A 332 4.17 -18.11 16.13
C ARG A 332 2.98 -18.77 15.43
N LEU A 333 2.05 -19.38 16.19
CA LEU A 333 0.90 -20.06 15.60
C LEU A 333 0.01 -19.10 14.81
N LEU A 334 -0.23 -17.90 15.34
CA LEU A 334 -1.03 -16.88 14.65
C LEU A 334 -0.31 -16.37 13.40
N LEU A 335 1.01 -16.21 13.45
CA LEU A 335 1.82 -15.79 12.31
C LEU A 335 2.02 -16.87 11.24
N ILE A 336 1.66 -18.12 11.52
CA ILE A 336 1.60 -19.21 10.52
C ILE A 336 0.19 -19.31 9.95
N ILE A 337 -0.82 -19.44 10.82
CA ILE A 337 -2.21 -19.68 10.42
C ILE A 337 -2.80 -18.44 9.73
N GLY A 338 -2.52 -17.25 10.25
CA GLY A 338 -3.06 -16.00 9.72
C GLY A 338 -2.69 -15.75 8.26
N PRO A 339 -1.40 -15.71 7.88
CA PRO A 339 -1.01 -15.55 6.47
C PRO A 339 -1.45 -16.70 5.57
N ALA A 340 -1.51 -17.94 6.09
CA ALA A 340 -2.01 -19.09 5.33
C ALA A 340 -3.51 -18.95 5.02
N LEU A 341 -4.32 -18.50 5.98
CA LEU A 341 -5.73 -18.18 5.76
C LEU A 341 -5.89 -16.99 4.81
N ALA A 342 -5.07 -15.95 4.96
CA ALA A 342 -5.07 -14.83 4.02
C ALA A 342 -4.77 -15.31 2.58
N GLY A 343 -3.74 -16.13 2.39
CA GLY A 343 -3.42 -16.77 1.11
C GLY A 343 -4.56 -17.63 0.58
N THR A 344 -5.24 -18.39 1.45
CA THR A 344 -6.40 -19.21 1.09
C THR A 344 -7.57 -18.35 0.61
N GLY A 345 -7.87 -17.24 1.29
CA GLY A 345 -8.93 -16.31 0.86
C GLY A 345 -8.63 -15.71 -0.52
N LEU A 346 -7.40 -15.30 -0.76
CA LEU A 346 -6.95 -14.82 -2.09
C LEU A 346 -7.01 -15.93 -3.15
N LEU A 347 -6.71 -17.18 -2.78
CA LEU A 347 -6.81 -18.33 -3.66
C LEU A 347 -8.26 -18.62 -4.03
N MET A 348 -9.19 -18.56 -3.08
CA MET A 348 -10.63 -18.71 -3.33
C MET A 348 -11.12 -17.66 -4.33
N LEU A 349 -10.74 -16.40 -4.12
CA LEU A 349 -11.07 -15.30 -5.04
C LEU A 349 -10.51 -15.52 -6.46
N SER A 350 -9.38 -16.24 -6.60
CA SER A 350 -8.79 -16.55 -7.91
C SER A 350 -9.60 -17.48 -8.80
N PHE A 351 -10.58 -18.19 -8.24
CA PHE A 351 -11.44 -19.12 -8.98
C PHE A 351 -12.76 -18.49 -9.45
N ILE A 352 -13.01 -17.23 -9.09
CA ILE A 352 -14.21 -16.51 -9.51
C ILE A 352 -14.13 -16.25 -11.02
N LYS A 353 -15.13 -16.77 -11.74
CA LYS A 353 -15.32 -16.56 -13.19
C LYS A 353 -16.27 -15.38 -13.43
N GLN A 354 -16.86 -15.29 -14.61
CA GLN A 354 -17.92 -14.33 -14.89
C GLN A 354 -19.12 -14.59 -13.96
N THR A 355 -19.59 -13.56 -13.27
CA THR A 355 -20.79 -13.59 -12.40
C THR A 355 -21.96 -12.86 -13.08
N ALA A 356 -23.16 -12.97 -12.51
CA ALA A 356 -24.32 -12.15 -12.91
C ALA A 356 -24.28 -10.73 -12.32
N GLY A 357 -23.19 -10.36 -11.64
CA GLY A 357 -22.93 -9.03 -11.12
C GLY A 357 -23.10 -8.93 -9.60
N PRO A 358 -23.53 -7.75 -9.07
CA PRO A 358 -23.65 -7.51 -7.63
C PRO A 358 -24.56 -8.47 -6.86
N SER A 359 -25.54 -9.09 -7.52
CA SER A 359 -26.43 -10.10 -6.92
C SER A 359 -25.68 -11.32 -6.39
N ASP A 360 -24.59 -11.70 -7.05
CA ASP A 360 -23.85 -12.92 -6.78
C ASP A 360 -22.75 -12.72 -5.73
N TYR A 361 -22.61 -11.51 -5.17
CA TYR A 361 -21.55 -11.17 -4.23
C TYR A 361 -21.42 -12.18 -3.08
N TRP A 362 -22.56 -12.57 -2.50
CA TRP A 362 -22.63 -13.43 -1.32
C TRP A 362 -22.11 -14.84 -1.58
N THR A 363 -22.23 -15.34 -2.81
CA THR A 363 -21.77 -16.68 -3.21
C THR A 363 -20.42 -16.66 -3.92
N SER A 364 -19.99 -15.52 -4.44
CA SER A 364 -18.74 -15.36 -5.19
C SER A 364 -17.61 -14.75 -4.37
N PHE A 365 -17.62 -13.43 -4.16
CA PHE A 365 -16.53 -12.68 -3.53
C PHE A 365 -16.56 -12.76 -2.00
N PHE A 366 -17.75 -12.74 -1.39
CA PHE A 366 -17.91 -12.65 0.07
C PHE A 366 -17.16 -13.76 0.85
N PRO A 367 -17.24 -15.06 0.48
CA PRO A 367 -16.53 -16.10 1.21
C PRO A 367 -15.00 -15.92 1.17
N GLY A 368 -14.46 -15.52 0.02
CA GLY A 368 -13.02 -15.26 -0.13
C GLY A 368 -12.57 -14.04 0.68
N VAL A 369 -13.36 -12.96 0.68
CA VAL A 369 -13.10 -11.75 1.49
C VAL A 369 -13.15 -12.05 2.99
N LEU A 370 -14.10 -12.88 3.43
CA LEU A 370 -14.19 -13.29 4.84
C LEU A 370 -12.95 -14.07 5.28
N VAL A 371 -12.55 -15.10 4.53
CA VAL A 371 -11.38 -15.91 4.86
C VAL A 371 -10.10 -15.07 4.82
N PHE A 372 -10.00 -14.18 3.83
CA PHE A 372 -8.89 -13.24 3.70
C PHE A 372 -8.79 -12.28 4.89
N GLY A 373 -9.90 -11.62 5.24
CA GLY A 373 -9.97 -10.69 6.36
C GLY A 373 -9.73 -11.36 7.71
N PHE A 374 -10.24 -12.57 7.89
CA PHE A 374 -9.99 -13.34 9.10
C PHE A 374 -8.50 -13.66 9.25
N GLY A 375 -7.84 -14.16 8.18
CA GLY A 375 -6.40 -14.41 8.19
C GLY A 375 -5.55 -13.16 8.48
N MET A 376 -5.89 -12.03 7.86
CA MET A 376 -5.23 -10.75 8.12
C MET A 376 -5.43 -10.27 9.57
N SER A 377 -6.64 -10.41 10.11
CA SER A 377 -6.95 -9.99 11.48
C SER A 377 -6.20 -10.78 12.55
N LEU A 378 -5.91 -12.06 12.29
CA LEU A 378 -5.06 -12.89 13.15
C LEU A 378 -3.58 -12.52 13.07
N THR A 379 -3.14 -11.86 11.99
CA THR A 379 -1.72 -11.63 11.71
C THR A 379 -1.24 -10.27 12.17
N VAL A 380 -1.96 -9.19 11.84
CA VAL A 380 -1.41 -7.83 11.88
C VAL A 380 -0.97 -7.41 13.29
N ALA A 381 -1.81 -7.59 14.31
CA ALA A 381 -1.46 -7.21 15.67
C ALA A 381 -0.29 -8.06 16.25
N PRO A 382 -0.32 -9.41 16.16
CA PRO A 382 0.83 -10.23 16.56
C PRO A 382 2.11 -9.91 15.79
N LEU A 383 2.01 -9.59 14.49
CA LEU A 383 3.16 -9.24 13.65
C LEU A 383 3.86 -8.01 14.23
N THR A 384 3.13 -6.93 14.45
CA THR A 384 3.70 -5.69 15.00
C THR A 384 4.29 -5.90 16.39
N ALA A 385 3.59 -6.62 17.27
CA ALA A 385 4.09 -6.95 18.60
C ALA A 385 5.39 -7.76 18.56
N THR A 386 5.48 -8.73 17.65
CA THR A 386 6.66 -9.60 17.54
C THR A 386 7.85 -8.88 16.93
N VAL A 387 7.64 -7.92 16.00
CA VAL A 387 8.73 -7.05 15.52
C VAL A 387 9.35 -6.31 16.69
N MET A 388 8.53 -5.63 17.49
CA MET A 388 9.01 -4.83 18.61
C MET A 388 9.66 -5.71 19.70
N GLY A 389 9.07 -6.86 20.01
CA GLY A 389 9.60 -7.80 21.01
C GLY A 389 10.82 -8.62 20.55
N SER A 390 11.25 -8.49 19.28
CA SER A 390 12.43 -9.19 18.75
C SER A 390 13.73 -8.40 18.87
N VAL A 391 13.66 -7.16 19.35
CA VAL A 391 14.81 -6.28 19.54
C VAL A 391 14.84 -5.77 20.99
N SER A 392 15.98 -5.23 21.45
CA SER A 392 16.02 -4.55 22.75
C SER A 392 15.20 -3.26 22.71
N ASP A 393 14.72 -2.80 23.87
CA ASP A 393 13.85 -1.62 23.98
C ASP A 393 14.42 -0.37 23.32
N HIS A 394 15.76 -0.24 23.34
CA HIS A 394 16.48 0.85 22.68
C HIS A 394 16.28 0.88 21.15
N PHE A 395 16.07 -0.28 20.51
CA PHE A 395 15.87 -0.40 19.06
C PHE A 395 14.39 -0.53 18.65
N SER A 396 13.44 -0.53 19.59
CA SER A 396 12.01 -0.75 19.30
C SER A 396 11.44 0.28 18.30
N GLY A 397 11.86 1.54 18.41
CA GLY A 397 11.50 2.59 17.45
C GLY A 397 12.03 2.32 16.03
N THR A 398 13.32 1.98 15.91
CA THR A 398 13.97 1.62 14.65
C THR A 398 13.33 0.37 14.03
N ALA A 399 13.06 -0.66 14.83
CA ALA A 399 12.40 -1.89 14.38
C ALA A 399 11.00 -1.63 13.81
N SER A 400 10.21 -0.79 14.47
CA SER A 400 8.91 -0.34 13.96
C SER A 400 9.04 0.46 12.67
N GLY A 401 10.04 1.35 12.57
CA GLY A 401 10.37 2.10 11.36
C GLY A 401 10.71 1.19 10.18
N ILE A 402 11.59 0.20 10.38
CA ILE A 402 11.97 -0.80 9.38
C ILE A 402 10.74 -1.60 8.93
N ASN A 403 9.87 -2.03 9.85
CA ASN A 403 8.68 -2.80 9.49
C ASN A 403 7.65 -1.99 8.68
N ASN A 404 7.48 -0.71 9.02
CA ASN A 404 6.66 0.22 8.24
C ASN A 404 7.26 0.46 6.85
N ALA A 405 8.57 0.68 6.76
CA ALA A 405 9.27 0.81 5.49
C ALA A 405 9.08 -0.46 4.64
N MET A 406 9.24 -1.64 5.23
CA MET A 406 9.03 -2.92 4.55
C MET A 406 7.62 -3.03 3.99
N THR A 407 6.58 -2.68 4.76
CA THR A 407 5.18 -2.66 4.29
C THR A 407 4.99 -1.77 3.06
N ARG A 408 5.61 -0.59 3.02
CA ARG A 408 5.52 0.34 1.87
C ARG A 408 6.29 -0.17 0.67
N ILE A 409 7.51 -0.65 0.88
CA ILE A 409 8.35 -1.26 -0.14
C ILE A 409 7.62 -2.44 -0.81
N SER A 410 6.94 -3.27 -0.01
CA SER A 410 6.11 -4.39 -0.48
C SER A 410 5.06 -3.94 -1.49
N ASN A 411 4.31 -2.90 -1.16
CA ASN A 411 3.24 -2.38 -2.03
C ASN A 411 3.78 -1.74 -3.31
N VAL A 412 4.93 -1.05 -3.24
CA VAL A 412 5.60 -0.48 -4.42
C VAL A 412 5.98 -1.60 -5.39
N PHE A 413 6.71 -2.61 -4.90
CA PHE A 413 7.11 -3.73 -5.74
C PHE A 413 5.92 -4.54 -6.25
N ALA A 414 4.93 -4.83 -5.40
CA ALA A 414 3.73 -5.55 -5.78
C ALA A 414 2.98 -4.84 -6.91
N ASN A 415 2.72 -3.54 -6.76
CA ASN A 415 1.99 -2.79 -7.79
C ASN A 415 2.79 -2.70 -9.10
N ALA A 416 4.11 -2.52 -9.03
CA ALA A 416 4.95 -2.45 -10.22
C ALA A 416 5.01 -3.79 -10.97
N ILE A 417 5.25 -4.90 -10.24
CA ILE A 417 5.34 -6.25 -10.81
C ILE A 417 3.97 -6.71 -11.30
N PHE A 418 2.91 -6.54 -10.52
CA PHE A 418 1.56 -6.98 -10.90
C PHE A 418 0.99 -6.16 -12.04
N GLY A 419 1.31 -4.86 -12.17
CA GLY A 419 0.97 -4.10 -13.36
C GLY A 419 1.59 -4.70 -14.62
N ALA A 420 2.86 -5.12 -14.54
CA ALA A 420 3.52 -5.77 -15.66
C ALA A 420 2.94 -7.15 -15.99
N LEU A 421 2.72 -7.97 -14.96
CA LEU A 421 2.11 -9.28 -15.11
C LEU A 421 0.67 -9.21 -15.61
N ALA A 422 -0.10 -8.20 -15.23
CA ALA A 422 -1.47 -8.00 -15.70
C ALA A 422 -1.53 -7.81 -17.21
N VAL A 423 -0.70 -6.91 -17.75
CA VAL A 423 -0.65 -6.69 -19.20
C VAL A 423 -0.15 -7.95 -19.91
N LEU A 424 0.83 -8.65 -19.35
CA LEU A 424 1.37 -9.88 -19.93
C LEU A 424 0.32 -11.01 -19.95
N PHE A 425 -0.33 -11.30 -18.82
CA PHE A 425 -1.35 -12.33 -18.73
C PHE A 425 -2.58 -12.00 -19.56
N PHE A 426 -3.00 -10.73 -19.58
CA PHE A 426 -4.13 -10.32 -20.38
C PHE A 426 -3.83 -10.42 -21.87
N SER A 427 -2.68 -9.91 -22.32
CA SER A 427 -2.26 -10.02 -23.72
C SER A 427 -2.10 -11.48 -24.15
N GLY A 428 -1.52 -12.33 -23.30
CA GLY A 428 -1.41 -13.76 -23.56
C GLY A 428 -2.76 -14.47 -23.69
N ALA A 429 -3.73 -14.13 -22.81
CA ALA A 429 -5.08 -14.66 -22.90
C ALA A 429 -5.80 -14.17 -24.17
N MET A 430 -5.64 -12.90 -24.53
CA MET A 430 -6.21 -12.33 -25.76
C MET A 430 -5.63 -12.98 -27.01
N GLN A 431 -4.33 -13.29 -27.06
CA GLN A 431 -3.74 -14.05 -28.17
C GLN A 431 -4.40 -15.43 -28.34
N GLY A 432 -4.73 -16.10 -27.23
CA GLY A 432 -5.46 -17.36 -27.25
C GLY A 432 -6.87 -17.23 -27.81
N GLU A 433 -7.60 -16.19 -27.40
CA GLU A 433 -8.95 -15.90 -27.90
C GLU A 433 -8.94 -15.45 -29.37
N MET A 434 -7.95 -14.67 -29.81
CA MET A 434 -7.83 -14.21 -31.20
C MET A 434 -7.63 -15.36 -32.20
N LYS A 435 -7.08 -16.50 -31.77
CA LYS A 435 -6.97 -17.71 -32.61
C LYS A 435 -8.33 -18.34 -32.91
N LYS A 436 -9.33 -18.12 -32.04
CA LYS A 436 -10.69 -18.66 -32.19
C LYS A 436 -11.59 -17.76 -33.03
N LEU A 437 -11.23 -16.48 -33.19
CA LEU A 437 -12.03 -15.50 -33.92
C LEU A 437 -11.59 -15.40 -35.39
N SER A 438 -12.58 -15.43 -36.28
CA SER A 438 -12.40 -15.23 -37.73
C SER A 438 -12.29 -13.74 -38.08
N LEU A 439 -11.27 -13.08 -37.54
CA LEU A 439 -10.91 -11.69 -37.85
C LEU A 439 -9.71 -11.61 -38.81
N ASN A 440 -9.67 -10.57 -39.64
CA ASN A 440 -8.48 -10.26 -40.44
C ASN A 440 -7.32 -9.77 -39.53
N ASP A 441 -6.09 -9.75 -40.05
CA ASP A 441 -4.90 -9.42 -39.24
C ASP A 441 -4.88 -7.97 -38.74
N LYS A 442 -5.48 -7.05 -39.50
CA LYS A 442 -5.58 -5.63 -39.12
C LYS A 442 -6.50 -5.44 -37.91
N ASP A 443 -7.65 -6.10 -37.92
CA ASP A 443 -8.65 -6.07 -36.84
C ASP A 443 -8.12 -6.81 -35.61
N LYS A 444 -7.43 -7.95 -35.79
CA LYS A 444 -6.73 -8.64 -34.70
C LYS A 444 -5.70 -7.72 -34.04
N LYS A 445 -4.92 -6.99 -34.83
CA LYS A 445 -3.93 -6.04 -34.29
C LYS A 445 -4.61 -4.90 -33.51
N ALA A 446 -5.68 -4.32 -34.04
CA ALA A 446 -6.45 -3.28 -33.36
C ALA A 446 -7.06 -3.77 -32.03
N VAL A 447 -7.58 -5.00 -32.00
CA VAL A 447 -8.10 -5.64 -30.79
C VAL A 447 -6.98 -5.88 -29.77
N MET A 448 -5.82 -6.33 -30.22
CA MET A 448 -4.66 -6.57 -29.35
C MET A 448 -4.09 -5.29 -28.75
N GLU A 449 -4.06 -4.18 -29.49
CA GLU A 449 -3.60 -2.88 -29.00
C GLU A 449 -4.42 -2.36 -27.80
N GLN A 450 -5.72 -2.70 -27.74
CA GLN A 450 -6.60 -2.37 -26.61
C GLN A 450 -6.29 -3.17 -25.34
N SER A 451 -5.51 -4.26 -25.42
CA SER A 451 -5.11 -5.04 -24.24
C SER A 451 -4.31 -4.19 -23.24
N ALA A 452 -3.65 -3.12 -23.70
CA ALA A 452 -2.96 -2.17 -22.83
C ALA A 452 -3.91 -1.41 -21.88
N ASN A 453 -5.22 -1.41 -22.14
CA ASN A 453 -6.25 -0.75 -21.32
C ASN A 453 -6.85 -1.67 -20.24
N LEU A 454 -6.41 -2.94 -20.18
CA LEU A 454 -6.90 -3.94 -19.22
C LEU A 454 -8.43 -4.09 -19.30
N GLY A 455 -9.15 -4.07 -18.17
CA GLY A 455 -10.59 -4.26 -18.14
C GLY A 455 -11.38 -3.12 -18.80
N ASN A 456 -10.74 -1.98 -19.09
CA ASN A 456 -11.34 -0.88 -19.86
C ASN A 456 -11.08 -0.99 -21.38
N ALA A 457 -10.64 -2.15 -21.87
CA ALA A 457 -10.48 -2.40 -23.30
C ALA A 457 -11.82 -2.24 -24.03
N LYS A 458 -11.84 -1.45 -25.11
CA LYS A 458 -13.04 -1.20 -25.92
C LYS A 458 -12.91 -1.85 -27.28
N VAL A 459 -14.00 -2.41 -27.79
CA VAL A 459 -14.01 -2.94 -29.16
C VAL A 459 -13.70 -1.82 -30.15
N PRO A 460 -12.73 -2.01 -31.06
CA PRO A 460 -12.45 -1.07 -32.14
C PRO A 460 -13.70 -0.76 -32.98
N ALA A 461 -13.88 0.51 -33.36
CA ALA A 461 -15.10 1.00 -34.02
C ALA A 461 -15.38 0.35 -35.39
N ASN A 462 -14.36 -0.24 -36.01
CA ASN A 462 -14.42 -0.99 -37.26
C ASN A 462 -14.97 -2.43 -37.12
N ILE A 463 -15.24 -2.90 -35.89
CA ILE A 463 -15.77 -4.24 -35.63
C ILE A 463 -17.23 -4.12 -35.17
N ASP A 464 -18.15 -4.73 -35.91
CA ASP A 464 -19.59 -4.66 -35.70
C ASP A 464 -20.25 -6.05 -35.61
N GLY A 465 -21.57 -6.05 -35.37
CA GLY A 465 -22.40 -7.25 -35.35
C GLY A 465 -21.93 -8.35 -34.39
N ALA A 466 -21.89 -9.60 -34.87
CA ALA A 466 -21.51 -10.77 -34.10
C ALA A 466 -20.04 -10.74 -33.65
N ASN A 467 -19.15 -10.15 -34.46
CA ASN A 467 -17.73 -10.02 -34.14
C ASN A 467 -17.51 -9.08 -32.95
N LYS A 468 -18.30 -8.00 -32.83
CA LYS A 468 -18.23 -7.09 -31.69
C LYS A 468 -18.49 -7.83 -30.37
N LYS A 469 -19.58 -8.59 -30.30
CA LYS A 469 -19.98 -9.33 -29.09
C LYS A 469 -18.97 -10.43 -28.73
N ALA A 470 -18.38 -11.06 -29.74
CA ALA A 470 -17.32 -12.06 -29.56
C ALA A 470 -16.03 -11.43 -29.00
N VAL A 471 -15.64 -10.25 -29.50
CA VAL A 471 -14.49 -9.49 -28.97
C VAL A 471 -14.75 -9.00 -27.54
N GLU A 472 -15.95 -8.50 -27.23
CA GLU A 472 -16.33 -8.13 -25.85
C GLU A 472 -16.18 -9.32 -24.89
N THR A 473 -16.69 -10.48 -25.30
CA THR A 473 -16.59 -11.72 -24.52
C THR A 473 -15.12 -12.15 -24.35
N ALA A 474 -14.30 -12.02 -25.39
CA ALA A 474 -12.88 -12.29 -25.33
C ALA A 474 -12.15 -11.38 -24.33
N TYR A 475 -12.46 -10.07 -24.31
CA TYR A 475 -11.89 -9.15 -23.32
C TYR A 475 -12.29 -9.51 -21.89
N HIS A 476 -13.57 -9.83 -21.63
CA HIS A 476 -14.02 -10.23 -20.30
C HIS A 476 -13.31 -11.50 -19.83
N ASN A 477 -13.30 -12.55 -20.66
CA ASN A 477 -12.64 -13.81 -20.35
C ASN A 477 -11.12 -13.64 -20.18
N GLY A 478 -10.49 -12.84 -21.04
CA GLY A 478 -9.07 -12.54 -20.97
C GLY A 478 -8.71 -11.84 -19.66
N PHE A 479 -9.50 -10.84 -19.25
CA PHE A 479 -9.26 -10.10 -18.02
C PHE A 479 -9.50 -10.99 -16.80
N ILE A 480 -10.56 -11.79 -16.77
CA ILE A 480 -10.83 -12.76 -15.69
C ILE A 480 -9.69 -13.77 -15.55
N SER A 481 -9.14 -14.24 -16.67
CA SER A 481 -7.97 -15.13 -16.66
C SER A 481 -6.73 -14.45 -16.06
N ALA A 482 -6.45 -13.20 -16.46
CA ALA A 482 -5.35 -12.42 -15.90
C ALA A 482 -5.55 -12.14 -14.40
N TYR A 483 -6.76 -11.75 -13.99
CA TYR A 483 -7.18 -11.59 -12.60
C TYR A 483 -6.92 -12.86 -11.79
N GLY A 484 -7.40 -14.01 -12.26
CA GLY A 484 -7.20 -15.29 -11.58
C GLY A 484 -5.72 -15.65 -11.39
N ASN A 485 -4.89 -15.42 -12.41
CA ASN A 485 -3.44 -15.65 -12.29
C ASN A 485 -2.78 -14.71 -11.26
N ILE A 486 -3.14 -13.43 -11.25
CA ILE A 486 -2.61 -12.48 -10.27
C ILE A 486 -3.05 -12.85 -8.85
N MET A 487 -4.32 -13.23 -8.66
CA MET A 487 -4.83 -13.66 -7.37
C MET A 487 -4.13 -14.92 -6.86
N ARG A 488 -3.78 -15.87 -7.74
CA ARG A 488 -2.95 -17.03 -7.38
C ARG A 488 -1.55 -16.65 -6.93
N ILE A 489 -0.93 -15.66 -7.59
CA ILE A 489 0.38 -15.15 -7.16
C ILE A 489 0.23 -14.49 -5.78
N CYS A 490 -0.79 -13.65 -5.58
CA CYS A 490 -1.07 -13.02 -4.29
C CYS A 490 -1.30 -14.07 -3.18
N ALA A 491 -2.02 -15.16 -3.49
CA ALA A 491 -2.20 -16.29 -2.60
C ALA A 491 -0.87 -16.98 -2.26
N GLY A 492 -0.04 -17.23 -3.27
CA GLY A 492 1.32 -17.77 -3.12
C GLY A 492 2.17 -16.92 -2.19
N LEU A 493 2.09 -15.58 -2.28
CA LEU A 493 2.77 -14.68 -1.36
C LEU A 493 2.25 -14.80 0.08
N GLY A 494 0.94 -14.98 0.29
CA GLY A 494 0.38 -15.28 1.61
C GLY A 494 0.95 -16.57 2.21
N PHE A 495 1.02 -17.64 1.41
CA PHE A 495 1.63 -18.91 1.83
C PHE A 495 3.13 -18.81 2.08
N LEU A 496 3.86 -18.05 1.27
CA LEU A 496 5.27 -17.74 1.52
C LEU A 496 5.45 -16.98 2.83
N GLY A 497 4.57 -16.03 3.14
CA GLY A 497 4.55 -15.35 4.44
C GLY A 497 4.39 -16.32 5.61
N ALA A 498 3.45 -17.28 5.50
CA ALA A 498 3.30 -18.34 6.50
C ALA A 498 4.54 -19.22 6.62
N LEU A 499 5.15 -19.58 5.48
CA LEU A 499 6.38 -20.37 5.44
C LEU A 499 7.54 -19.65 6.12
N MET A 500 7.69 -18.33 5.93
CA MET A 500 8.69 -17.53 6.63
C MET A 500 8.50 -17.59 8.15
N SER A 501 7.25 -17.57 8.63
CA SER A 501 6.97 -17.78 10.06
C SER A 501 7.36 -19.17 10.55
N VAL A 502 7.11 -20.22 9.76
CA VAL A 502 7.50 -21.59 10.13
C VAL A 502 9.02 -21.70 10.29
N ILE A 503 9.77 -21.15 9.33
CA ILE A 503 11.23 -21.28 9.23
C ILE A 503 11.95 -20.43 10.30
N PHE A 504 11.53 -19.17 10.45
CA PHE A 504 12.34 -18.17 11.16
C PHE A 504 11.82 -17.83 12.56
N ILE A 505 10.51 -17.88 12.79
CA ILE A 505 9.92 -17.45 14.08
C ILE A 505 9.96 -18.61 15.06
N ARG A 506 10.71 -18.44 16.15
CA ARG A 506 10.78 -19.43 17.24
C ARG A 506 9.67 -19.16 18.27
N ASN A 507 9.23 -20.22 18.96
CA ASN A 507 8.34 -20.09 20.11
C ASN A 507 9.12 -19.49 21.28
N SER A 508 9.28 -18.16 21.30
CA SER A 508 9.56 -17.46 22.54
C SER A 508 8.23 -16.92 23.04
N VAL A 509 7.73 -17.47 24.16
CA VAL A 509 6.75 -16.75 24.97
C VAL A 509 7.39 -15.39 25.25
N VAL A 510 6.69 -14.30 24.96
CA VAL A 510 7.14 -12.96 25.39
C VAL A 510 7.33 -13.08 26.89
N LYS A 511 8.58 -13.04 27.37
CA LYS A 511 8.86 -13.14 28.80
C LYS A 511 8.05 -12.04 29.47
N LYS A 512 7.11 -12.41 30.33
CA LYS A 512 6.69 -11.50 31.39
C LYS A 512 7.91 -11.34 32.28
N GLU A 513 8.38 -10.10 32.42
CA GLU A 513 9.20 -9.71 33.57
C GLU A 513 8.49 -10.09 34.87
#